data_AF-A0A529Q4M5-F1
#
_entry.id   AF-A0A529Q4M5-F1
#
_cell.length_a   1.000
_cell.length_b   1.000
_cell.length_c   1.000
_cell.angle_alpha   90.00
_cell.angle_beta   90.00
_cell.angle_gamma   90.00
#
_symmetry.space_group_name_H-M   'P 1'
#
loop_
_entity.id
_entity.type
_entity.pdbx_description
1 polymer ?
#
loop_
_entity_poly.entity_id
_entity_poly.type
_entity_poly.pdbx_seq_one_letter_code
_entity_poly.pdbx_strand_id
1 'polypeptide(L)'
;PFDENLIHIMTGAGVRFQRYRPIHWYTLDRVNNRTHRKLLIVDGRVAFTGGVGIADNWLGDARNPNEWRDTHYRIEGPSVGAFQAAFAENWLETAGETLQGEKFYPPPEPAGALSAQLVLSSQPNGSEDME
;
A
#
# COMPACT_ATOMS: atom_id res chain seq x y z
N PRO A 1 9.64 10.22 -11.64
CA PRO A 1 10.50 9.69 -10.56
C PRO A 1 10.01 10.27 -9.24
N PHE A 2 10.16 9.57 -8.11
CA PHE A 2 9.80 10.13 -6.80
C PHE A 2 10.67 11.37 -6.52
N ASP A 3 10.12 12.37 -5.83
CA ASP A 3 10.86 13.58 -5.46
C ASP A 3 11.93 13.24 -4.42
N GLU A 4 13.21 13.39 -4.79
CA GLU A 4 14.34 13.09 -3.90
C GLU A 4 14.37 14.02 -2.67
N ASN A 5 13.88 15.26 -2.78
CA ASN A 5 13.79 16.17 -1.64
C ASN A 5 12.81 15.63 -0.59
N LEU A 6 11.68 15.07 -1.04
CA LEU A 6 10.70 14.46 -0.15
C LEU A 6 11.30 13.24 0.56
N ILE A 7 12.08 12.43 -0.15
CA ILE A 7 12.78 11.28 0.44
C ILE A 7 13.76 11.76 1.51
N HIS A 8 14.54 12.81 1.25
CA HIS A 8 15.45 13.40 2.22
C HIS A 8 14.73 13.91 3.47
N ILE A 9 13.61 14.60 3.32
CA ILE A 9 12.78 15.08 4.45
C ILE A 9 12.28 13.90 5.29
N MET A 10 11.69 12.88 4.65
CA MET A 10 11.14 11.71 5.32
C MET A 10 12.23 10.94 6.08
N THR A 11 13.33 10.61 5.40
CA THR A 11 14.44 9.85 6.00
C THR A 11 15.13 10.62 7.10
N GLY A 12 15.31 11.94 6.96
CA GLY A 12 15.84 12.81 8.02
C GLY A 12 14.95 12.87 9.26
N ALA A 13 13.64 12.67 9.10
CA ALA A 13 12.67 12.56 10.19
C ALA A 13 12.56 11.13 10.79
N GLY A 14 13.36 10.17 10.31
CA GLY A 14 13.38 8.79 10.82
C GLY A 14 12.44 7.82 10.08
N VAL A 15 11.82 8.23 8.98
CA VAL A 15 11.01 7.33 8.15
C VAL A 15 11.92 6.35 7.41
N ARG A 16 11.60 5.05 7.51
CA ARG A 16 12.25 4.02 6.70
C ARG A 16 11.60 3.96 5.33
N PHE A 17 12.32 4.37 4.31
CA PHE A 17 11.86 4.36 2.92
C PHE A 17 12.47 3.19 2.15
N GLN A 18 11.65 2.51 1.33
CA GLN A 18 12.08 1.42 0.47
C GLN A 18 11.48 1.56 -0.93
N ARG A 19 12.26 1.27 -1.97
CA ARG A 19 11.79 1.23 -3.35
C ARG A 19 11.38 -0.19 -3.71
N TYR A 20 10.11 -0.39 -4.04
CA TYR A 20 9.61 -1.68 -4.53
C TYR A 20 10.00 -1.88 -6.00
N ARG A 21 10.79 -2.93 -6.28
CA ARG A 21 11.25 -3.33 -7.63
C ARG A 21 11.79 -2.18 -8.50
N PRO A 22 12.91 -1.54 -8.11
CA PRO A 22 13.54 -0.49 -8.89
C PRO A 22 13.98 -0.99 -10.29
N ILE A 23 13.77 -0.15 -11.31
CA ILE A 23 14.17 -0.48 -12.69
C ILE A 23 15.69 -0.48 -12.81
N HIS A 24 16.24 -1.60 -13.24
CA HIS A 24 17.61 -1.78 -13.68
C HIS A 24 17.64 -2.25 -15.14
N TRP A 25 18.78 -2.06 -15.82
CA TRP A 25 18.97 -2.48 -17.22
C TRP A 25 18.70 -3.98 -17.46
N TYR A 26 18.90 -4.82 -16.43
CA TYR A 26 18.66 -6.26 -16.47
C TYR A 26 17.25 -6.69 -15.99
N THR A 27 16.34 -5.73 -15.75
CA THR A 27 14.95 -5.99 -15.29
C THR A 27 13.90 -5.40 -16.23
N LEU A 28 14.29 -5.09 -17.47
CA LEU A 28 13.43 -4.44 -18.46
C LEU A 28 12.22 -5.32 -18.86
N ASP A 29 12.37 -6.63 -18.80
CA ASP A 29 11.33 -7.65 -19.01
C ASP A 29 10.26 -7.65 -17.89
N ARG A 30 10.59 -7.12 -16.69
CA ARG A 30 9.74 -7.15 -15.49
C ARG A 30 9.20 -5.78 -15.09
N VAL A 31 9.29 -4.77 -15.97
CA VAL A 31 8.89 -3.38 -15.68
C VAL A 31 7.40 -3.27 -15.30
N ASN A 32 6.56 -4.20 -15.77
CA ASN A 32 5.13 -4.25 -15.47
C ASN A 32 4.80 -4.87 -14.10
N ASN A 33 5.77 -5.49 -13.42
CA ASN A 33 5.56 -6.15 -12.13
C ASN A 33 5.57 -5.14 -10.96
N ARG A 34 4.85 -4.03 -11.12
CA ARG A 34 4.72 -2.96 -10.13
C ARG A 34 3.52 -3.19 -9.23
N THR A 35 3.60 -2.65 -8.02
CA THR A 35 2.44 -2.57 -7.15
C THR A 35 1.57 -1.38 -7.54
N HIS A 36 0.26 -1.61 -7.67
CA HIS A 36 -0.76 -0.56 -7.76
C HIS A 36 -1.54 -0.40 -6.44
N ARG A 37 -1.15 -1.16 -5.40
CA ARG A 37 -1.78 -1.15 -4.08
C ARG A 37 -1.52 0.20 -3.41
N LYS A 38 -2.58 0.82 -2.87
CA LYS A 38 -2.53 2.06 -2.09
C LYS A 38 -3.01 1.72 -0.70
N LEU A 39 -2.08 1.61 0.24
CA LEU A 39 -2.33 1.13 1.59
C LEU A 39 -1.69 2.07 2.59
N LEU A 40 -2.44 2.45 3.61
CA LEU A 40 -1.94 3.07 4.83
C LEU A 40 -2.48 2.27 6.00
N ILE A 41 -1.61 1.77 6.86
CA ILE A 41 -2.00 1.06 8.08
C ILE A 41 -1.43 1.81 9.28
N VAL A 42 -2.29 2.05 10.28
CA VAL A 42 -1.95 2.74 11.53
C VAL A 42 -2.08 1.75 12.68
N ASP A 43 -0.98 1.52 13.38
CA ASP A 43 -0.85 0.67 14.57
C ASP A 43 -1.41 -0.76 14.43
N GLY A 44 -1.54 -1.28 13.20
CA GLY A 44 -2.20 -2.55 12.92
C GLY A 44 -3.70 -2.58 13.25
N ARG A 45 -4.33 -1.42 13.49
CA ARG A 45 -5.74 -1.29 13.92
C ARG A 45 -6.65 -0.62 12.91
N VAL A 46 -6.12 0.30 12.11
CA VAL A 46 -6.87 1.03 11.08
C VAL A 46 -6.14 0.91 9.76
N ALA A 47 -6.86 0.54 8.70
CA ALA A 47 -6.33 0.52 7.34
C ALA A 47 -7.10 1.49 6.45
N PHE A 48 -6.40 2.05 5.47
CA PHE A 48 -6.98 2.85 4.40
C PHE A 48 -6.60 2.25 3.04
N THR A 49 -7.58 2.18 2.14
CA THR A 49 -7.37 1.73 0.75
C THR A 49 -8.39 2.36 -0.20
N GLY A 50 -8.08 2.40 -1.49
CA GLY A 50 -8.94 2.96 -2.52
C GLY A 50 -8.14 3.39 -3.75
N GLY A 51 -8.66 4.34 -4.52
CA GLY A 51 -7.95 4.86 -5.71
C GLY A 51 -6.98 6.00 -5.43
N VAL A 52 -7.11 6.65 -4.26
CA VAL A 52 -6.36 7.84 -3.85
C VAL A 52 -4.94 7.52 -3.34
N GLY A 53 -3.97 8.34 -3.73
CA GLY A 53 -2.63 8.38 -3.12
C GLY A 53 -2.46 9.55 -2.14
N ILE A 54 -1.24 9.81 -1.67
CA ILE A 54 -0.92 10.98 -0.83
C ILE A 54 -0.23 12.03 -1.72
N ALA A 55 -1.01 13.00 -2.19
CA ALA A 55 -0.54 14.11 -3.03
C ALA A 55 -1.56 15.25 -3.09
N ASP A 56 -1.10 16.47 -3.34
CA ASP A 56 -1.95 17.67 -3.47
C ASP A 56 -2.97 17.57 -4.62
N ASN A 57 -2.69 16.73 -5.63
CA ASN A 57 -3.60 16.46 -6.74
C ASN A 57 -4.96 15.91 -6.32
N TRP A 58 -5.05 15.32 -5.12
CA TRP A 58 -6.28 14.77 -4.57
C TRP A 58 -7.08 15.79 -3.73
N LEU A 59 -6.59 17.03 -3.60
CA LEU A 59 -7.34 18.11 -2.96
C LEU A 59 -8.55 18.52 -3.82
N GLY A 60 -9.60 18.98 -3.16
CA GLY A 60 -10.85 19.41 -3.78
C GLY A 60 -12.03 18.51 -3.43
N ASP A 61 -13.20 18.81 -4.02
CA ASP A 61 -14.46 18.14 -3.71
C ASP A 61 -15.14 17.57 -4.98
N ALA A 62 -14.35 17.28 -6.01
CA ALA A 62 -14.79 16.75 -7.31
C ALA A 62 -15.90 17.58 -7.99
N ARG A 63 -15.87 18.91 -7.85
CA ARG A 63 -16.94 19.82 -8.31
C ARG A 63 -16.79 20.28 -9.76
N ASN A 64 -15.60 20.13 -10.33
CA ASN A 64 -15.27 20.59 -11.67
C ASN A 64 -14.26 19.66 -12.34
N PRO A 65 -14.04 19.77 -13.67
CA PRO A 65 -13.15 18.88 -14.41
C PRO A 65 -11.67 18.87 -13.99
N ASN A 66 -11.23 19.83 -13.17
CA ASN A 66 -9.86 19.90 -12.66
C ASN A 66 -9.70 19.24 -11.27
N GLU A 67 -10.79 18.77 -10.66
CA GLU A 67 -10.79 18.08 -9.37
C GLU A 67 -11.04 16.56 -9.58
N TRP A 68 -10.25 15.71 -8.92
CA TRP A 68 -10.38 14.26 -9.05
C TRP A 68 -11.57 13.73 -8.25
N ARG A 69 -12.36 12.85 -8.89
CA ARG A 69 -13.38 12.04 -8.20
C ARG A 69 -12.85 10.63 -8.00
N ASP A 70 -12.72 10.19 -6.76
CA ASP A 70 -12.32 8.82 -6.42
C ASP A 70 -12.96 8.38 -5.09
N THR A 71 -12.83 7.10 -4.74
CA THR A 71 -13.32 6.54 -3.49
C THR A 71 -12.17 5.98 -2.66
N HIS A 72 -12.18 6.30 -1.38
CA HIS A 72 -11.28 5.74 -0.38
C HIS A 72 -12.09 5.19 0.79
N TYR A 73 -11.56 4.16 1.42
CA TYR A 73 -12.21 3.45 2.51
C TYR A 73 -11.32 3.50 3.73
N ARG A 74 -11.93 3.75 4.89
CA ARG A 74 -11.34 3.52 6.20
C ARG A 74 -11.89 2.21 6.73
N ILE A 75 -11.01 1.29 7.10
CA ILE A 75 -11.33 -0.05 7.55
C ILE A 75 -10.86 -0.19 8.99
N GLU A 76 -11.76 -0.69 9.82
CA GLU A 76 -11.50 -1.11 11.19
C GLU A 76 -11.99 -2.55 11.33
N GLY A 77 -11.45 -3.24 12.33
CA GLY A 77 -11.87 -4.59 12.65
C GLY A 77 -10.87 -5.66 12.19
N PRO A 78 -11.25 -6.95 12.32
CA PRO A 78 -10.35 -8.07 12.06
C PRO A 78 -9.74 -8.09 10.65
N SER A 79 -10.41 -7.49 9.67
CA SER A 79 -9.93 -7.42 8.28
C SER A 79 -8.65 -6.60 8.11
N VAL A 80 -8.32 -5.69 9.06
CA VAL A 80 -7.08 -4.90 9.03
C VAL A 80 -5.84 -5.78 9.03
N GLY A 81 -5.88 -6.95 9.70
CA GLY A 81 -4.77 -7.90 9.68
C GLY A 81 -4.40 -8.37 8.27
N ALA A 82 -5.37 -8.50 7.36
CA ALA A 82 -5.10 -8.86 5.97
C ALA A 82 -4.39 -7.72 5.21
N PHE A 83 -4.76 -6.47 5.46
CA PHE A 83 -4.08 -5.30 4.89
C PHE A 83 -2.64 -5.18 5.41
N GLN A 84 -2.43 -5.40 6.70
CA GLN A 84 -1.11 -5.43 7.31
C GLN A 84 -0.23 -6.54 6.69
N ALA A 85 -0.78 -7.74 6.49
CA ALA A 85 -0.07 -8.84 5.84
C ALA A 85 0.32 -8.50 4.39
N ALA A 86 -0.58 -7.87 3.63
CA ALA A 86 -0.31 -7.44 2.26
C ALA A 86 0.80 -6.37 2.17
N PHE A 87 0.92 -5.51 3.17
CA PHE A 87 2.06 -4.59 3.29
C PHE A 87 3.34 -5.32 3.71
N ALA A 88 3.24 -6.23 4.69
CA ALA A 88 4.37 -6.99 5.21
C ALA A 88 5.03 -7.87 4.13
N GLU A 89 4.26 -8.42 3.19
CA GLU A 89 4.76 -9.13 2.00
C GLU A 89 5.72 -8.25 1.19
N ASN A 90 5.30 -7.04 0.83
CA ASN A 90 6.13 -6.09 0.08
C ASN A 90 7.32 -5.59 0.92
N TRP A 91 7.14 -5.43 2.23
CA TRP A 91 8.19 -5.02 3.14
C TRP A 91 9.28 -6.08 3.25
N LEU A 92 8.91 -7.35 3.33
CA LEU A 92 9.86 -8.45 3.36
C LEU A 92 10.67 -8.51 2.06
N GLU A 93 10.01 -8.38 0.89
CA GLU A 93 10.70 -8.37 -0.41
C GLU A 93 11.72 -7.24 -0.53
N THR A 94 11.45 -6.08 0.07
CA THR A 94 12.28 -4.88 -0.10
C THR A 94 13.28 -4.65 1.01
N ALA A 95 12.85 -4.73 2.26
CA ALA A 95 13.68 -4.50 3.44
C ALA A 95 14.34 -5.76 4.00
N GLY A 96 13.91 -6.97 3.58
CA GLY A 96 14.39 -8.24 4.13
C GLY A 96 13.98 -8.48 5.59
N GLU A 97 12.96 -7.77 6.07
CA GLU A 97 12.52 -7.80 7.46
C GLU A 97 11.09 -8.33 7.56
N THR A 98 10.87 -9.24 8.51
CA THR A 98 9.53 -9.72 8.82
C THR A 98 8.89 -8.86 9.90
N LEU A 99 7.73 -8.27 9.59
CA LEU A 99 6.90 -7.61 10.59
C LEU A 99 6.16 -8.69 11.38
N GLN A 100 6.40 -8.78 12.69
CA GLN A 100 5.79 -9.79 13.58
C GLN A 100 5.49 -9.23 14.98
N GLY A 101 4.62 -9.92 15.71
CA GLY A 101 4.28 -9.60 17.09
C GLY A 101 3.22 -8.51 17.22
N GLU A 102 2.80 -8.27 18.46
CA GLU A 102 1.67 -7.40 18.81
C GLU A 102 1.83 -5.95 18.37
N LYS A 103 3.07 -5.49 18.16
CA LYS A 103 3.36 -4.15 17.62
C LYS A 103 2.75 -3.94 16.24
N PHE A 104 2.76 -4.97 15.39
CA PHE A 104 2.25 -4.89 14.02
C PHE A 104 0.92 -5.63 13.85
N TYR A 105 0.67 -6.65 14.68
CA TYR A 105 -0.54 -7.47 14.68
C TYR A 105 -1.14 -7.50 16.08
N PRO A 106 -1.75 -6.39 16.55
CA PRO A 106 -2.45 -6.39 17.81
C PRO A 106 -3.65 -7.36 17.76
N PRO A 107 -4.16 -7.83 18.91
CA PRO A 107 -5.39 -8.62 18.96
C PRO A 107 -6.53 -7.88 18.25
N PRO A 108 -7.24 -8.55 17.32
CA PRO A 108 -8.27 -7.89 16.53
C PRO A 108 -9.51 -7.61 17.39
N GLU A 109 -10.04 -6.39 17.30
CA GLU A 109 -11.30 -5.99 17.93
C GLU A 109 -12.39 -5.89 16.86
N PRO A 110 -13.59 -6.48 17.05
CA PRO A 110 -14.70 -6.31 16.13
C PRO A 110 -15.10 -4.84 15.95
N ALA A 111 -15.40 -4.42 14.72
CA ALA A 111 -15.87 -3.07 14.43
C ALA A 111 -16.98 -3.09 13.38
N GLY A 112 -18.05 -2.33 13.64
CA GLY A 112 -19.20 -2.23 12.75
C GLY A 112 -20.05 -3.51 12.68
N ALA A 113 -21.00 -3.52 11.75
CA ALA A 113 -21.95 -4.63 11.55
C ALA A 113 -21.78 -5.35 10.19
N LEU A 114 -20.85 -4.88 9.35
CA LEU A 114 -20.64 -5.41 8.01
C LEU A 114 -19.45 -6.37 8.01
N SER A 115 -19.62 -7.49 7.30
CA SER A 115 -18.50 -8.38 6.98
C SER A 115 -17.61 -7.75 5.90
N ALA A 116 -16.30 -7.81 6.09
CA ALA A 116 -15.31 -7.30 5.15
C ALA A 116 -14.20 -8.32 4.93
N GLN A 117 -13.75 -8.45 3.68
CA GLN A 117 -12.63 -9.29 3.29
C GLN A 117 -11.75 -8.53 2.30
N LEU A 118 -10.43 -8.62 2.51
CA LEU A 118 -9.45 -8.19 1.51
C LEU A 118 -9.21 -9.33 0.53
N VAL A 119 -9.39 -9.06 -0.76
CA VAL A 119 -8.95 -9.93 -1.84
C VAL A 119 -7.72 -9.31 -2.47
N LEU A 120 -6.58 -10.00 -2.36
CA LEU A 120 -5.37 -9.60 -3.05
C LEU A 120 -5.43 -10.12 -4.47
N SER A 121 -5.45 -9.21 -5.45
CA SER A 121 -5.11 -9.58 -6.81
C SER A 121 -3.61 -9.90 -6.83
N SER A 122 -3.26 -11.18 -6.80
CA SER A 122 -1.96 -11.62 -7.28
C SER A 122 -1.96 -11.49 -8.80
N GLN A 123 -0.90 -10.96 -9.38
CA GLN A 123 -0.51 -11.45 -10.69
C GLN A 123 0.09 -12.82 -10.43
N PRO A 124 -0.54 -13.93 -10.85
CA PRO A 124 0.10 -15.23 -10.80
C PRO A 124 1.20 -15.15 -11.85
N ASN A 125 2.45 -14.96 -11.41
CA ASN A 125 3.60 -14.77 -12.28
C ASN A 125 3.54 -13.48 -13.12
N GLY A 126 4.70 -12.86 -13.33
CA GLY A 126 4.81 -11.84 -14.36
C GLY A 126 4.53 -12.50 -15.71
N SER A 127 3.46 -12.10 -16.39
CA SER A 127 3.30 -12.20 -17.84
C SER A 127 3.58 -13.54 -18.56
N GLU A 128 3.43 -14.71 -17.93
CA GLU A 128 3.69 -16.00 -18.62
C GLU A 128 2.45 -16.85 -18.96
N ASP A 129 1.23 -16.45 -18.62
CA ASP A 129 0.03 -17.17 -19.06
C ASP A 129 -0.81 -16.29 -20.01
N MET A 130 -0.35 -16.22 -21.26
CA MET A 130 -1.23 -16.07 -22.43
C MET A 130 -1.10 -17.35 -23.26
N GLU A 131 -1.71 -18.44 -22.78
CA GLU A 131 -2.34 -19.48 -23.59
C GLU A 131 -3.57 -20.03 -22.85
#